data_AF-A0A4Q4PX21-F1
#
_entry.id   AF-A0A4Q4PX21-F1
#
_cell.length_a   1.000
_cell.length_b   1.000
_cell.length_c   1.000
_cell.angle_alpha   90.00
_cell.angle_beta   90.00
_cell.angle_gamma   90.00
#
_symmetry.space_group_name_H-M   'P 1'
#
loop_
_entity.id
_entity.type
_entity.pdbx_description
1 polymer ?
#
loop_
_entity_poly.entity_id
_entity_poly.type
_entity_poly.pdbx_seq_one_letter_code
_entity_poly.pdbx_strand_id
1 'polypeptide(L)'
;MCSLSRMRTIAKAIRGCIEHFEETKNQYVFIASFHMTQRDMLAAIEKLDGQKWTVEHTTSQDLQIRGHTRCIKGDWMGIADLSMATALGKWGLVDWRNKDLFSEKLGLPKDSFEDAVNSVMEESE
;
A
#
# COMPACT_ATOMS: atom_id res chain seq x y z
N MET A 1 -5.47 -3.94 -7.83
CA MET A 1 -6.00 -3.25 -6.63
C MET A 1 -5.01 -3.49 -5.51
N CYS A 2 -4.80 -2.52 -4.63
CA CYS A 2 -3.98 -2.65 -3.43
C CYS A 2 -4.74 -2.09 -2.22
N SER A 3 -4.50 -2.70 -1.06
CA SER A 3 -4.93 -2.25 0.25
C SER A 3 -3.81 -1.44 0.89
N LEU A 4 -4.10 -0.20 1.27
CA LEU A 4 -3.11 0.74 1.79
C LEU A 4 -3.56 1.30 3.13
N SER A 5 -2.60 1.58 4.00
CA SER A 5 -2.81 2.25 5.29
C SER A 5 -1.67 3.20 5.57
N ARG A 6 -1.95 4.31 6.25
CA ARG A 6 -0.92 5.26 6.70
C ARG A 6 -0.17 4.68 7.90
N MET A 7 1.09 5.10 8.07
CA MET A 7 1.90 4.70 9.23
C MET A 7 1.24 5.02 10.57
N ARG A 8 0.58 6.19 10.69
CA ARG A 8 -0.17 6.56 11.90
C ARG A 8 -1.38 5.66 12.16
N THR A 9 -2.01 5.14 11.10
CA THR A 9 -3.14 4.20 11.22
C THR A 9 -2.64 2.82 11.65
N ILE A 10 -1.49 2.39 11.15
CA ILE A 10 -0.82 1.16 11.60
C ILE A 10 -0.47 1.26 13.10
N ALA A 11 0.09 2.40 13.55
CA ALA A 11 0.40 2.60 14.96
C ALA A 11 -0.86 2.52 15.85
N LYS A 12 -1.97 3.13 15.42
CA LYS A 12 -3.26 3.02 16.11
C LYS A 12 -3.80 1.59 16.14
N ALA A 13 -3.63 0.83 15.05
CA ALA A 13 -4.02 -0.57 15.00
C ALA A 13 -3.21 -1.43 15.97
N ILE A 14 -1.90 -1.23 16.06
CA ILE A 14 -1.05 -1.94 17.04
C ILE A 14 -1.53 -1.66 18.46
N ARG A 15 -1.80 -0.39 18.80
CA ARG A 15 -2.38 -0.04 20.10
C ARG A 15 -3.74 -0.71 20.31
N GLY A 16 -4.62 -0.64 19.31
CA GLY A 16 -5.94 -1.27 19.36
C GLY A 16 -5.86 -2.79 19.60
N CYS A 17 -4.90 -3.49 19.00
CA CYS A 17 -4.69 -4.91 19.29
C CYS A 17 -4.30 -5.17 20.75
N ILE A 18 -3.58 -4.26 21.40
CA ILE A 18 -3.25 -4.37 22.83
C ILE A 18 -4.50 -4.11 23.69
N GLU A 19 -5.31 -3.12 23.32
CA GLU A 19 -6.56 -2.78 24.02
C GLU A 19 -7.66 -3.85 23.85
N HIS A 20 -7.67 -4.52 22.69
CA HIS A 20 -8.57 -5.61 22.31
C HIS A 20 -7.82 -6.94 22.22
N PHE A 21 -7.04 -7.25 23.25
CA PHE A 21 -6.12 -8.40 23.24
C PHE A 21 -6.86 -9.74 23.06
N GLU A 22 -8.00 -9.93 23.71
CA GLU A 22 -8.75 -11.17 23.64
C GLU A 22 -9.28 -11.43 22.22
N GLU A 23 -9.69 -10.38 21.52
CA GLU A 23 -10.21 -10.44 20.16
C GLU A 23 -9.11 -10.57 19.10
N THR A 24 -7.85 -10.22 19.42
CA THR A 24 -6.75 -10.13 18.44
C THR A 24 -5.60 -11.09 18.68
N LYS A 25 -5.51 -11.76 19.84
CA LYS A 25 -4.44 -12.71 20.13
C LYS A 25 -4.43 -13.90 19.16
N ASN A 26 -3.23 -14.38 18.84
CA ASN A 26 -2.96 -15.63 18.10
C ASN A 26 -3.61 -15.72 16.71
N GLN A 27 -3.80 -14.60 16.02
CA GLN A 27 -4.37 -14.58 14.67
C GLN A 27 -3.77 -13.45 13.82
N TYR A 28 -4.04 -13.51 12.51
CA TYR A 28 -3.69 -12.42 11.61
C TYR A 28 -4.71 -11.29 11.71
N VAL A 29 -4.21 -10.08 11.98
CA VAL A 29 -5.01 -8.86 11.99
C VAL A 29 -4.77 -8.12 10.69
N PHE A 30 -5.77 -8.12 9.81
CA PHE A 30 -5.73 -7.37 8.56
C PHE A 30 -6.40 -6.01 8.76
N ILE A 31 -5.72 -4.94 8.30
CA ILE A 31 -6.26 -3.58 8.31
C ILE A 31 -6.07 -2.96 6.93
N ALA A 32 -7.00 -2.13 6.51
CA ALA A 32 -6.83 -1.28 5.35
C ALA A 32 -7.56 0.04 5.60
N SER A 33 -6.96 1.14 5.14
CA SER A 33 -7.61 2.45 5.09
C SER A 33 -8.23 2.69 3.72
N PHE A 34 -7.57 2.22 2.66
CA PHE A 34 -7.98 2.43 1.28
C PHE A 34 -7.85 1.16 0.45
N HIS A 35 -8.70 1.03 -0.57
CA HIS A 35 -8.55 0.06 -1.65
C HIS A 35 -8.52 0.79 -2.99
N MET A 36 -7.37 0.82 -3.67
CA MET A 36 -7.20 1.61 -4.89
C MET A 36 -6.34 0.90 -5.95
N THR A 37 -6.40 1.39 -7.19
CA THR A 37 -5.45 1.05 -8.24
C THR A 37 -4.33 2.08 -8.32
N GLN A 38 -3.23 1.73 -9.00
CA GLN A 38 -2.16 2.70 -9.29
C GLN A 38 -2.67 3.91 -10.11
N ARG A 39 -3.73 3.72 -10.92
CA ARG A 39 -4.34 4.81 -11.69
C ARG A 39 -5.14 5.76 -10.82
N ASP A 40 -5.88 5.22 -9.84
CA ASP A 40 -6.65 6.05 -8.90
C ASP A 40 -5.69 6.91 -8.05
N MET A 41 -4.58 6.31 -7.62
CA MET A 41 -3.51 7.02 -6.90
C MET A 41 -2.91 8.14 -7.75
N LEU A 42 -2.54 7.85 -9.01
CA LEU A 42 -2.00 8.85 -9.92
C LEU A 42 -3.00 9.99 -10.16
N ALA A 43 -4.28 9.66 -10.37
CA ALA A 43 -5.31 10.67 -10.61
C ALA A 43 -5.49 11.64 -9.42
N ALA A 44 -5.40 11.13 -8.18
CA ALA A 44 -5.45 11.95 -6.99
C ALA A 44 -4.22 12.87 -6.88
N ILE A 45 -3.02 12.37 -7.19
CA ILE A 45 -1.79 13.15 -7.19
C ILE A 45 -1.85 14.26 -8.26
N GLU A 46 -2.17 13.92 -9.52
CA GLU A 46 -2.25 14.89 -10.62
C GLU A 46 -3.32 15.98 -10.37
N LYS A 47 -4.41 15.64 -9.68
CA LYS A 47 -5.43 16.61 -9.28
C LYS A 47 -4.89 17.66 -8.30
N LEU A 48 -4.08 17.22 -7.35
CA LEU A 48 -3.51 18.09 -6.30
C LEU A 48 -2.29 18.86 -6.82
N ASP A 49 -1.45 18.22 -7.62
CA ASP A 49 -0.25 18.80 -8.23
C ASP A 49 -0.59 19.77 -9.39
N GLY A 50 -1.82 19.73 -9.91
CA GLY A 50 -2.28 20.64 -10.97
C GLY A 50 -1.66 20.37 -12.35
N GLN A 51 -0.90 19.29 -12.50
CA GLN A 51 -0.25 18.89 -13.76
C GLN A 51 -0.39 17.39 -14.03
N LYS A 52 -0.19 17.01 -15.29
CA LYS A 52 -0.15 15.62 -15.73
C LYS A 52 1.28 15.10 -15.71
N TRP A 53 1.44 13.88 -15.23
CA TRP A 53 2.74 13.22 -15.16
C TRP A 53 2.95 12.35 -16.40
N THR A 54 4.19 12.26 -16.87
CA THR A 54 4.54 11.28 -17.89
C THR A 54 4.46 9.87 -17.29
N VAL A 55 3.64 9.01 -17.90
CA VAL A 55 3.43 7.64 -17.42
C VAL A 55 4.23 6.65 -18.25
N GLU A 56 5.12 5.92 -17.59
CA GLU A 56 5.78 4.75 -18.16
C GLU A 56 5.07 3.47 -17.73
N HIS A 57 4.68 2.65 -18.71
CA HIS A 57 4.03 1.38 -18.46
C HIS A 57 5.06 0.23 -18.43
N THR A 58 4.92 -0.66 -17.45
CA THR A 58 5.69 -1.89 -17.33
C THR A 58 4.77 -3.08 -17.05
N THR A 59 5.23 -4.30 -17.35
CA THR A 59 4.51 -5.51 -16.97
C THR A 59 5.11 -6.17 -15.72
N SER A 60 4.34 -7.02 -15.05
CA SER A 60 4.85 -7.84 -13.95
C SER A 60 5.97 -8.79 -14.40
N GLN A 61 5.96 -9.20 -15.66
CA GLN A 61 6.97 -10.08 -16.25
C GLN A 61 8.29 -9.34 -16.45
N ASP A 62 8.23 -8.09 -16.93
CA ASP A 62 9.42 -7.24 -17.07
C ASP A 62 10.06 -6.97 -15.71
N LEU A 63 9.23 -6.69 -14.69
CA LEU A 63 9.69 -6.53 -13.30
C LEU A 63 10.33 -7.80 -12.75
N GLN A 64 9.80 -9.00 -13.08
CA GLN A 64 10.43 -10.26 -12.68
C GLN A 64 11.80 -10.46 -13.31
N ILE A 65 11.90 -10.27 -14.62
CA ILE A 65 13.15 -10.41 -15.37
C ILE A 65 14.19 -9.40 -14.85
N ARG A 66 13.79 -8.14 -14.71
CA ARG A 66 14.64 -7.06 -14.17
C ARG A 66 15.11 -7.39 -12.75
N GLY A 67 14.19 -7.78 -11.87
CA GLY A 67 14.49 -8.10 -10.48
C GLY A 67 15.47 -9.26 -10.34
N HIS A 68 15.23 -10.38 -11.02
CA HIS A 68 16.16 -11.51 -11.02
C HIS A 68 17.54 -11.13 -11.57
N THR A 69 17.58 -10.39 -12.68
CA THR A 69 18.85 -9.95 -13.30
C THR A 69 19.68 -9.10 -12.35
N ARG A 70 19.03 -8.17 -11.63
CA ARG A 70 19.69 -7.31 -10.65
C ARG A 70 20.22 -8.11 -9.46
N CYS A 71 19.41 -8.99 -8.89
CA CYS A 71 19.82 -9.84 -7.77
C CYS A 71 21.03 -10.73 -8.11
N ILE A 72 21.06 -11.34 -9.30
CA ILE A 72 22.20 -12.18 -9.75
C ILE A 72 23.50 -11.35 -9.84
N LYS A 73 23.39 -10.06 -10.17
CA LYS A 73 24.52 -9.13 -10.24
C LYS A 73 24.90 -8.50 -8.89
N GLY A 74 24.24 -8.91 -7.80
CA GLY A 74 24.48 -8.34 -6.46
C GLY A 74 23.78 -7.01 -6.20
N ASP A 75 22.92 -6.53 -7.12
CA ASP A 75 22.07 -5.36 -6.89
C ASP A 75 20.77 -5.80 -6.20
N TRP A 76 20.72 -5.61 -4.89
CA TRP A 76 19.59 -6.03 -4.05
C TRP A 76 18.33 -5.20 -4.22
N MET A 77 18.38 -4.08 -4.95
CA MET A 77 17.16 -3.38 -5.36
C MET A 77 16.33 -4.21 -6.35
N GLY A 78 16.89 -5.30 -6.91
CA GLY A 78 16.10 -6.32 -7.61
C GLY A 78 15.01 -6.96 -6.75
N ILE A 79 15.15 -6.98 -5.43
CA ILE A 79 14.10 -7.46 -4.51
C ILE A 79 12.86 -6.56 -4.61
N ALA A 80 13.02 -5.24 -4.69
CA ALA A 80 11.90 -4.32 -4.83
C ALA A 80 11.11 -4.55 -6.12
N ASP A 81 11.81 -4.85 -7.22
CA ASP A 81 11.20 -5.20 -8.50
C ASP A 81 10.35 -6.48 -8.40
N LEU A 82 10.89 -7.52 -7.76
CA LEU A 82 10.19 -8.78 -7.51
C LEU A 82 8.98 -8.60 -6.59
N SER A 83 9.10 -7.78 -5.55
CA SER A 83 8.00 -7.44 -4.66
C SER A 83 6.88 -6.72 -5.41
N MET A 84 7.20 -5.71 -6.25
CA MET A 84 6.21 -5.03 -7.07
C MET A 84 5.52 -5.98 -8.06
N ALA A 85 6.29 -6.87 -8.70
CA ALA A 85 5.76 -7.83 -9.66
C ALA A 85 4.71 -8.77 -9.05
N THR A 86 4.90 -9.18 -7.80
CA THR A 86 3.98 -10.09 -7.10
C THR A 86 2.84 -9.34 -6.40
N ALA A 87 3.12 -8.19 -5.79
CA ALA A 87 2.14 -7.35 -5.12
C ALA A 87 1.12 -6.77 -6.12
N LEU A 88 1.60 -6.13 -7.18
CA LEU A 88 0.78 -5.35 -8.12
C LEU A 88 0.48 -6.10 -9.43
N GLY A 89 1.12 -7.24 -9.65
CA GLY A 89 0.86 -8.12 -10.79
C GLY A 89 -0.32 -9.08 -10.57
N LYS A 90 -0.34 -10.16 -11.35
CA LYS A 90 -1.47 -11.12 -11.38
C LYS A 90 -1.79 -11.79 -10.04
N TRP A 91 -0.82 -11.89 -9.14
CA TRP A 91 -0.99 -12.57 -7.85
C TRP A 91 -1.73 -11.69 -6.84
N GLY A 92 -1.71 -10.36 -7.02
CA GLY A 92 -2.49 -9.43 -6.22
C GLY A 92 -2.25 -9.56 -4.71
N LEU A 93 -1.03 -9.86 -4.28
CA LEU A 93 -0.75 -10.23 -2.88
C LEU A 93 -1.06 -9.12 -1.85
N VAL A 94 -1.26 -7.89 -2.32
CA VAL A 94 -1.62 -6.74 -1.48
C VAL A 94 -3.09 -6.33 -1.62
N ASP A 95 -3.94 -7.14 -2.25
CA ASP A 95 -5.40 -6.92 -2.27
C ASP A 95 -6.06 -7.68 -1.12
N TRP A 96 -6.45 -6.96 -0.07
CA TRP A 96 -7.02 -7.53 1.15
C TRP A 96 -8.55 -7.38 1.24
N ARG A 97 -9.23 -7.03 0.14
CA ARG A 97 -10.70 -6.92 0.13
C ARG A 97 -11.42 -8.24 0.43
N ASN A 98 -10.71 -9.37 0.28
CA ASN A 98 -11.22 -10.70 0.60
C ASN A 98 -10.91 -11.14 2.05
N LYS A 99 -10.34 -10.25 2.88
CA LYS A 99 -10.04 -10.53 4.29
C LYS A 99 -11.09 -9.88 5.19
N ASP A 100 -11.26 -10.45 6.38
CA ASP A 100 -11.99 -9.77 7.45
C ASP A 100 -11.11 -8.65 8.01
N LEU A 101 -11.49 -7.40 7.74
CA LEU A 101 -10.72 -6.24 8.14
C LEU A 101 -11.09 -5.83 9.56
N PHE A 102 -10.08 -5.69 10.42
CA PHE A 102 -10.23 -5.29 11.81
C PHE A 102 -10.35 -3.78 11.99
N SER A 103 -10.30 -3.00 10.91
CA SER A 103 -10.29 -1.53 10.97
C SER A 103 -11.44 -0.96 11.81
N GLU A 104 -12.67 -1.47 11.65
CA GLU A 104 -13.81 -1.01 12.44
C GLU A 104 -13.79 -1.55 13.88
N LYS A 105 -13.43 -2.83 14.07
CA LYS A 105 -13.30 -3.46 15.39
C LYS A 105 -12.29 -2.74 16.29
N LEU A 106 -11.22 -2.22 15.68
CA LEU A 106 -10.15 -1.50 16.37
C LEU A 106 -10.38 0.03 16.42
N GLY A 107 -11.54 0.51 15.96
CA GLY A 107 -11.88 1.94 15.98
C GLY A 107 -10.92 2.82 15.17
N LEU A 108 -10.36 2.30 14.06
CA LEU A 108 -9.41 3.04 13.25
C LEU A 108 -10.09 4.20 12.51
N PRO A 109 -9.36 5.33 12.33
CA PRO A 109 -9.92 6.48 11.63
C PRO A 109 -10.23 6.14 10.17
N LYS A 110 -11.34 6.69 9.67
CA LYS A 110 -11.66 6.70 8.23
C LYS A 110 -11.03 7.95 7.63
N ASP A 111 -9.86 7.77 7.05
CA ASP A 111 -9.15 8.83 6.33
C ASP A 111 -9.67 8.91 4.88
N SER A 112 -9.60 10.10 4.26
CA SER A 112 -9.68 10.19 2.80
C SER A 112 -8.29 10.03 2.19
N PHE A 113 -8.23 9.56 0.94
CA PHE A 113 -6.94 9.41 0.27
C PHE A 113 -6.36 10.78 -0.10
N GLU A 114 -7.21 11.72 -0.49
CA GLU A 114 -6.86 13.10 -0.77
C GLU A 114 -6.21 13.78 0.43
N ASP A 115 -6.76 13.61 1.65
CA ASP A 115 -6.12 14.13 2.87
C ASP A 115 -4.75 13.49 3.11
N ALA A 116 -4.59 12.20 2.77
CA ALA A 116 -3.32 11.52 2.89
C ALA A 116 -2.27 12.10 1.92
N VAL A 117 -2.66 12.39 0.66
CA VAL A 117 -1.77 13.00 -0.32
C VAL A 117 -1.45 14.45 0.05
N ASN A 118 -2.45 15.25 0.45
CA ASN A 118 -2.24 16.62 0.91
C ASN A 118 -1.24 16.70 2.06
N SER A 119 -1.35 15.80 3.05
CA SER A 119 -0.43 15.79 4.19
C SER A 119 1.04 15.56 3.79
N VAL A 120 1.29 14.86 2.68
CA VAL A 120 2.66 14.65 2.18
C VAL A 120 3.14 15.88 1.40
N MET A 121 2.27 16.50 0.61
CA MET A 121 2.61 17.69 -0.18
C MET A 121 2.92 18.91 0.71
N GLU A 122 2.16 19.09 1.80
CA GLU A 122 2.38 20.14 2.80
C GLU A 122 3.69 19.96 3.58
N GLU A 123 4.15 18.73 3.80
CA GLU A 123 5.43 18.43 4.49
C GLU A 123 6.66 18.69 3.61
N SER A 124 6.49 18.89 2.30
CA SER A 124 7.57 19.15 1.34
C SER A 124 7.87 20.63 1.07
N GLU A 125 7.14 21.55 1.72
CA GLU A 125 7.40 23.01 1.73
C GLU A 125 8.19 23.45 2.97
#